data_AF-A0A1G7RIG3-F1
#
_entry.id   AF-A0A1G7RIG3-F1
#
_cell.length_a   1.000
_cell.length_b   1.000
_cell.length_c   1.000
_cell.angle_alpha   90.00
_cell.angle_beta   90.00
_cell.angle_gamma   90.00
#
_symmetry.space_group_name_H-M   'P 1'
#
loop_
_entity.id
_entity.type
_entity.pdbx_description
1 polymer ?
#
loop_
_entity_poly.entity_id
_entity_poly.type
_entity_poly.pdbx_seq_one_letter_code
_entity_poly.pdbx_strand_id
1 'polypeptide(L)'
;MRALLAWLTGVAALLSVGLVALPPSAAPASATAPAPDCGAAWVGAWRTSPQPGSGADVAGRTLRMIATPQATGTELRIRVSNRFGASPLQVGSASVGLAGAGAELVSGSGRPVTFDGAPGVVVPPGAEWASDPVTFVAERGRAVAVSLFVPTAPALVSVHPVALTTSYVSEPGSVVDDPSGAAFTRPVTSWSVLSGLDVLTPRTEHAVVLVGDSITDGVGATAGTRWSDALAERLTGALTMPVLNAGISANQLVAGVSGPPPAQRYATDVADVPGATDVVLHIGTNDLAAGRSAGEVTAGLAGYADRARADGHRVFLTTITPSNAGAHGLATAQRDAVNRWLRTEGAAHADGVFDFAAAVADPSDPTRLAAAYDSGDGLHLSPAGYRALAGAVDVGRLTGSPCLAEDAAQVRASAAR
;
A
#
# COMPACT_ATOMS: atom_id res chain seq x y z
N MET A 1 -32.19 -82.71 28.26
CA MET A 1 -32.75 -83.21 29.54
C MET A 1 -31.63 -83.80 30.39
N ARG A 2 -31.63 -83.53 31.71
CA ARG A 2 -30.55 -83.62 32.75
C ARG A 2 -29.97 -82.21 33.02
N ALA A 3 -30.25 -81.57 34.18
CA ALA A 3 -29.79 -81.83 35.58
C ALA A 3 -28.47 -81.07 35.88
N LEU A 4 -28.16 -80.56 37.09
CA LEU A 4 -28.88 -80.11 38.30
C LEU A 4 -27.81 -79.57 39.28
N LEU A 5 -28.04 -78.48 40.04
CA LEU A 5 -27.17 -77.95 41.14
C LEU A 5 -25.75 -77.49 40.66
N ALA A 6 -24.92 -76.65 41.31
CA ALA A 6 -24.88 -75.85 42.56
C ALA A 6 -23.89 -74.65 42.30
N TRP A 7 -23.58 -73.65 43.17
CA TRP A 7 -23.91 -73.34 44.58
C TRP A 7 -23.95 -71.80 44.80
N LEU A 8 -23.43 -71.25 45.92
CA LEU A 8 -23.32 -69.81 46.21
C LEU A 8 -21.88 -69.33 46.49
N THR A 9 -21.59 -68.07 46.14
CA THR A 9 -20.79 -67.01 46.82
C THR A 9 -20.36 -66.01 45.73
N GLY A 10 -20.30 -64.69 45.89
CA GLY A 10 -20.48 -63.82 47.04
C GLY A 10 -19.51 -62.63 46.88
N VAL A 11 -20.03 -61.40 46.75
CA VAL A 11 -19.40 -60.08 47.02
C VAL A 11 -20.43 -59.02 46.61
N ALA A 12 -20.89 -58.21 47.57
CA ALA A 12 -21.73 -57.04 47.29
C ALA A 12 -20.84 -55.80 47.27
N ALA A 13 -20.66 -55.19 46.10
CA ALA A 13 -19.95 -53.92 45.97
C ALA A 13 -20.91 -52.75 46.26
N LEU A 14 -20.67 -52.04 47.36
CA LEU A 14 -21.37 -50.80 47.68
C LEU A 14 -20.89 -49.69 46.73
N LEU A 15 -21.72 -49.34 45.74
CA LEU A 15 -21.52 -48.17 44.90
C LEU A 15 -22.00 -46.91 45.61
N SER A 16 -21.10 -46.28 46.38
CA SER A 16 -21.28 -44.93 46.88
C SER A 16 -21.15 -43.92 45.73
N VAL A 17 -22.27 -43.35 45.28
CA VAL A 17 -22.29 -42.27 44.30
C VAL A 17 -21.77 -40.98 44.95
N GLY A 18 -20.46 -40.75 44.82
CA GLY A 18 -19.84 -39.48 45.17
C GLY A 18 -20.24 -38.39 44.19
N LEU A 19 -21.05 -37.43 44.63
CA LEU A 19 -21.41 -36.26 43.82
C LEU A 19 -20.18 -35.33 43.71
N VAL A 20 -19.39 -35.48 42.66
CA VAL A 20 -18.25 -34.59 42.39
C VAL A 20 -18.79 -33.24 41.94
N ALA A 21 -18.80 -32.26 42.84
CA ALA A 21 -19.07 -30.87 42.50
C ALA A 21 -17.94 -30.34 41.61
N LEU A 22 -18.20 -30.19 40.32
CA LEU A 22 -17.32 -29.48 39.40
C LEU A 22 -17.19 -28.02 39.87
N PRO A 23 -15.97 -27.46 40.00
CA PRO A 23 -15.82 -26.04 40.31
C PRO A 23 -16.43 -25.19 39.18
N PRO A 24 -16.97 -24.00 39.49
CA PRO A 24 -17.51 -23.11 38.47
C PRO A 24 -16.41 -22.76 37.47
N SER A 25 -16.71 -22.93 36.17
CA SER A 25 -15.80 -22.57 35.10
C SER A 25 -15.52 -21.07 35.17
N ALA A 26 -14.30 -20.69 35.52
CA ALA A 26 -13.88 -19.31 35.51
C ALA A 26 -13.89 -18.83 34.05
N ALA A 27 -14.69 -17.80 33.76
CA ALA A 27 -14.65 -17.14 32.47
C ALA A 27 -13.21 -16.67 32.19
N PRO A 28 -12.68 -16.86 30.96
CA PRO A 28 -11.35 -16.38 30.64
C PRO A 28 -11.31 -14.88 30.90
N ALA A 29 -10.39 -14.45 31.77
CA ALA A 29 -10.20 -13.04 32.03
C ALA A 29 -9.85 -12.35 30.70
N SER A 30 -10.65 -11.38 30.28
CA SER A 30 -10.36 -10.56 29.11
C SER A 30 -9.01 -9.91 29.34
N ALA A 31 -7.98 -10.40 28.65
CA ALA A 31 -6.67 -9.77 28.64
C ALA A 31 -6.87 -8.39 28.02
N THR A 32 -6.84 -7.35 28.85
CA THR A 32 -6.86 -5.97 28.39
C THR A 32 -5.68 -5.82 27.43
N ALA A 33 -5.95 -5.51 26.16
CA ALA A 33 -4.89 -5.22 25.22
C ALA A 33 -4.00 -4.11 25.82
N PRO A 34 -2.67 -4.23 25.76
CA PRO A 34 -1.79 -3.18 26.26
C PRO A 34 -2.16 -1.87 25.56
N ALA A 35 -2.19 -0.77 26.33
CA ALA A 35 -2.45 0.54 25.77
C ALA A 35 -1.42 0.82 24.66
N PRO A 36 -1.82 1.46 23.54
CA PRO A 36 -0.91 1.70 22.42
C PRO A 36 0.29 2.52 22.90
N ASP A 37 1.50 2.10 22.52
CA ASP A 37 2.68 2.94 22.72
C ASP A 37 2.54 4.17 21.83
N CYS A 38 2.36 5.32 22.48
CA CYS A 38 2.22 6.61 21.84
C CYS A 38 3.55 7.41 21.83
N GLY A 39 4.69 6.73 21.92
CA GLY A 39 6.00 7.29 21.64
C GLY A 39 6.20 7.65 20.16
N ALA A 40 7.41 8.08 19.82
CA ALA A 40 7.79 8.34 18.45
C ALA A 40 7.96 7.02 17.67
N ALA A 41 7.42 6.95 16.46
CA ALA A 41 7.40 5.74 15.65
C ALA A 41 7.64 6.06 14.18
N TRP A 42 8.14 5.08 13.43
CA TRP A 42 8.23 5.20 11.98
C TRP A 42 6.90 4.83 11.32
N VAL A 43 6.45 5.65 10.38
CA VAL A 43 5.31 5.37 9.52
C VAL A 43 5.72 5.51 8.05
N GLY A 44 5.17 4.68 7.17
CA GLY A 44 5.23 4.92 5.73
C GLY A 44 4.50 6.22 5.40
N ALA A 45 5.22 7.20 4.85
CA ALA A 45 4.63 8.49 4.45
C ALA A 45 4.35 8.55 2.96
N TRP A 46 5.13 7.84 2.14
CA TRP A 46 4.87 7.70 0.70
C TRP A 46 5.37 6.33 0.23
N ARG A 47 4.69 5.76 -0.77
CA ARG A 47 5.00 4.47 -1.38
C ARG A 47 4.62 4.48 -2.86
N THR A 48 5.31 3.62 -3.60
CA THR A 48 4.93 3.25 -4.96
C THR A 48 5.40 1.82 -5.25
N SER A 49 4.54 0.99 -5.85
CA SER A 49 4.93 -0.38 -6.21
C SER A 49 5.61 -0.40 -7.60
N PRO A 50 6.84 -0.92 -7.71
CA PRO A 50 7.59 -0.87 -8.96
C PRO A 50 7.23 -1.99 -9.94
N GLN A 51 7.53 -1.73 -11.21
CA GLN A 51 7.53 -2.63 -12.36
C GLN A 51 8.97 -2.72 -12.92
N PRO A 52 9.31 -3.70 -13.77
CA PRO A 52 10.59 -3.73 -14.47
C PRO A 52 10.65 -2.63 -15.54
N GLY A 53 11.71 -1.79 -15.51
CA GLY A 53 11.98 -0.78 -16.53
C GLY A 53 13.45 -0.73 -16.97
N SER A 54 13.75 0.01 -18.03
CA SER A 54 15.09 0.13 -18.62
C SER A 54 16.10 0.80 -17.67
N GLY A 55 17.21 0.11 -17.38
CA GLY A 55 18.32 0.68 -16.60
C GLY A 55 19.18 1.69 -17.38
N ALA A 56 19.16 1.64 -18.72
CA ALA A 56 19.93 2.55 -19.59
C ALA A 56 19.46 4.01 -19.46
N ASP A 57 18.21 4.22 -19.04
CA ASP A 57 17.64 5.54 -18.78
C ASP A 57 18.15 6.20 -17.50
N VAL A 58 18.67 5.43 -16.55
CA VAL A 58 19.12 5.93 -15.24
C VAL A 58 20.63 5.85 -15.04
N ALA A 59 21.30 4.90 -15.70
CA ALA A 59 22.74 4.70 -15.57
C ALA A 59 23.55 5.96 -15.91
N GLY A 60 24.55 6.25 -15.08
CA GLY A 60 25.46 7.39 -15.20
C GLY A 60 24.86 8.76 -14.85
N ARG A 61 23.62 8.84 -14.34
CA ARG A 61 22.87 10.10 -14.17
C ARG A 61 22.34 10.28 -12.75
N THR A 62 21.93 11.50 -12.44
CA THR A 62 21.18 11.81 -11.21
C THR A 62 19.68 11.84 -11.50
N LEU A 63 18.91 11.14 -10.66
CA LEU A 63 17.46 11.08 -10.68
C LEU A 63 16.92 12.02 -9.58
N ARG A 64 16.11 13.03 -9.91
CA ARG A 64 15.39 13.85 -8.93
C ARG A 64 13.93 13.46 -8.92
N MET A 65 13.60 12.54 -8.02
CA MET A 65 12.29 11.92 -7.86
C MET A 65 11.43 12.76 -6.91
N ILE A 66 10.31 13.30 -7.40
CA ILE A 66 9.41 14.15 -6.63
C ILE A 66 8.32 13.30 -5.99
N ALA A 67 8.28 13.22 -4.67
CA ALA A 67 7.30 12.45 -3.91
C ALA A 67 6.61 13.34 -2.86
N THR A 68 5.31 13.13 -2.63
CA THR A 68 4.53 13.93 -1.66
C THR A 68 4.19 13.08 -0.44
N PRO A 69 4.80 13.33 0.73
CA PRO A 69 4.49 12.63 1.97
C PRO A 69 3.03 12.82 2.39
N GLN A 70 2.45 11.76 2.96
CA GLN A 70 1.13 11.72 3.57
C GLN A 70 1.19 11.70 5.12
N ALA A 71 2.37 11.75 5.72
CA ALA A 71 2.60 11.96 7.15
C ALA A 71 3.56 13.13 7.38
N THR A 72 3.51 13.72 8.58
CA THR A 72 4.45 14.77 9.01
C THR A 72 5.40 14.20 10.06
N GLY A 73 6.71 14.25 9.81
CA GLY A 73 7.72 13.69 10.70
C GLY A 73 8.97 14.55 10.83
N THR A 74 9.77 14.28 11.86
CA THR A 74 10.99 15.04 12.19
C THR A 74 12.24 14.49 11.51
N GLU A 75 12.20 13.21 11.12
CA GLU A 75 13.23 12.54 10.35
C GLU A 75 12.61 11.81 9.15
N LEU A 76 13.42 11.63 8.11
CA LEU A 76 13.06 10.97 6.86
C LEU A 76 14.02 9.81 6.59
N ARG A 77 13.49 8.67 6.13
CA ARG A 77 14.25 7.61 5.46
C ARG A 77 13.70 7.40 4.07
N ILE A 78 14.59 7.21 3.09
CA ILE A 78 14.22 6.84 1.73
C ILE A 78 14.40 5.33 1.55
N ARG A 79 13.60 4.72 0.67
CA ARG A 79 13.77 3.32 0.24
C ARG A 79 14.13 3.24 -1.24
N VAL A 80 15.20 2.53 -1.54
CA VAL A 80 15.70 2.28 -2.89
C VAL A 80 15.54 0.80 -3.24
N SER A 81 15.10 0.52 -4.47
CA SER A 81 14.68 -0.81 -4.91
C SER A 81 15.51 -1.29 -6.11
N ASN A 82 16.06 -2.50 -5.98
CA ASN A 82 16.67 -3.26 -7.06
C ASN A 82 15.91 -4.57 -7.35
N ARG A 83 14.61 -4.59 -7.04
CA ARG A 83 13.72 -5.75 -7.12
C ARG A 83 13.77 -6.50 -8.46
N PHE A 84 13.94 -5.79 -9.57
CA PHE A 84 13.97 -6.37 -10.93
C PHE A 84 15.38 -6.48 -11.53
N GLY A 85 16.41 -6.02 -10.83
CA GLY A 85 17.79 -6.08 -11.31
C GLY A 85 18.41 -7.46 -11.14
N ALA A 86 18.98 -8.00 -12.21
CA ALA A 86 19.75 -9.24 -12.20
C ALA A 86 21.23 -9.05 -11.78
N SER A 87 21.67 -7.81 -11.61
CA SER A 87 22.99 -7.43 -11.08
C SER A 87 22.82 -6.32 -10.02
N PRO A 88 23.85 -6.04 -9.20
CA PRO A 88 23.74 -4.98 -8.20
C PRO A 88 23.44 -3.61 -8.83
N LEU A 89 22.63 -2.82 -8.14
CA LEU A 89 22.37 -1.41 -8.44
C LEU A 89 23.25 -0.55 -7.55
N GLN A 90 23.97 0.40 -8.13
CA GLN A 90 24.80 1.33 -7.37
C GLN A 90 24.07 2.67 -7.22
N VAL A 91 23.90 3.12 -5.99
CA VAL A 91 23.58 4.52 -5.66
C VAL A 91 24.89 5.14 -5.17
N GLY A 92 25.47 6.06 -5.94
CA GLY A 92 26.80 6.63 -5.65
C GLY A 92 26.78 7.80 -4.67
N SER A 93 25.69 8.57 -4.69
CA SER A 93 25.40 9.66 -3.78
C SER A 93 23.88 9.87 -3.73
N ALA A 94 23.37 10.39 -2.61
CA ALA A 94 21.96 10.73 -2.47
C ALA A 94 21.72 11.98 -1.61
N SER A 95 20.65 12.70 -1.90
CA SER A 95 20.20 13.87 -1.12
C SER A 95 18.67 13.96 -1.08
N VAL A 96 18.14 14.72 -0.13
CA VAL A 96 16.73 15.12 -0.07
C VAL A 96 16.61 16.63 0.09
N GLY A 97 15.55 17.22 -0.47
CA GLY A 97 15.22 18.63 -0.31
C GLY A 97 13.73 18.87 -0.44
N LEU A 98 13.24 20.04 -0.02
CA LEU A 98 11.86 20.45 -0.32
C LEU A 98 11.81 20.85 -1.80
N ALA A 99 10.82 20.34 -2.54
CA ALA A 99 10.68 20.67 -3.96
C ALA A 99 10.32 22.15 -4.18
N GLY A 100 11.00 22.78 -5.13
CA GLY A 100 10.80 24.16 -5.59
C GLY A 100 9.96 24.23 -6.88
N ALA A 101 10.25 25.20 -7.76
CA ALA A 101 9.64 25.26 -9.08
C ALA A 101 10.35 24.29 -10.03
N GLY A 102 9.60 23.42 -10.70
CA GLY A 102 10.17 22.42 -11.60
C GLY A 102 11.15 21.49 -10.88
N ALA A 103 12.42 21.49 -11.31
CA ALA A 103 13.48 20.67 -10.73
C ALA A 103 14.22 21.34 -9.55
N GLU A 104 13.89 22.59 -9.19
CA GLU A 104 14.54 23.33 -8.11
C GLU A 104 14.33 22.68 -6.73
N LEU A 105 15.23 23.01 -5.79
CA LEU A 105 15.03 22.82 -4.36
C LEU A 105 14.75 24.16 -3.68
N VAL A 106 13.92 24.18 -2.65
CA VAL A 106 13.80 25.34 -1.77
C VAL A 106 15.16 25.63 -1.14
N SER A 107 15.63 26.88 -1.23
CA SER A 107 16.95 27.29 -0.74
C SER A 107 17.21 26.85 0.71
N GLY A 108 18.38 26.26 0.97
CA GLY A 108 18.77 25.75 2.29
C GLY A 108 18.07 24.45 2.75
N SER A 109 17.13 23.89 1.98
CA SER A 109 16.42 22.66 2.37
C SER A 109 17.19 21.36 2.10
N GLY A 110 18.21 21.39 1.24
CA GLY A 110 19.00 20.20 0.88
C GLY A 110 19.70 19.56 2.08
N ARG A 111 19.61 18.23 2.19
CA ARG A 111 20.32 17.39 3.17
C ARG A 111 20.93 16.18 2.46
N PRO A 112 22.17 15.78 2.76
CA PRO A 112 22.72 14.53 2.27
C PRO A 112 21.96 13.34 2.88
N VAL A 113 21.91 12.24 2.14
CA VAL A 113 21.40 10.95 2.60
C VAL A 113 22.58 10.00 2.70
N THR A 114 22.65 9.22 3.78
CA THR A 114 23.64 8.15 3.95
C THR A 114 22.98 6.79 4.07
N PHE A 115 23.77 5.75 3.86
CA PHE A 115 23.41 4.34 4.01
C PHE A 115 24.53 3.67 4.82
N ASP A 116 24.22 3.20 6.03
CA ASP A 116 25.20 2.62 6.94
C ASP A 116 26.40 3.57 7.20
N GLY A 117 26.13 4.88 7.22
CA GLY A 117 27.12 5.96 7.37
C GLY A 117 27.88 6.36 6.10
N ALA A 118 27.71 5.64 4.98
CA ALA A 118 28.34 5.94 3.69
C ALA A 118 27.44 6.84 2.81
N PRO A 119 27.99 7.68 1.90
CA PRO A 119 27.17 8.55 1.03
C PRO A 119 26.35 7.79 -0.03
N GLY A 120 26.55 6.48 -0.19
CA GLY A 120 25.92 5.67 -1.21
C GLY A 120 25.93 4.18 -0.85
N VAL A 121 25.20 3.37 -1.61
CA VAL A 121 24.96 1.94 -1.34
C VAL A 121 25.01 1.11 -2.61
N VAL A 122 25.37 -0.17 -2.47
CA VAL A 122 25.23 -1.18 -3.52
C VAL A 122 24.09 -2.11 -3.14
N VAL A 123 22.94 -1.96 -3.81
CA VAL A 123 21.73 -2.75 -3.53
C VAL A 123 21.81 -4.08 -4.28
N PRO A 124 21.77 -5.24 -3.58
CA PRO A 124 21.86 -6.56 -4.22
C PRO A 124 20.72 -6.82 -5.23
N PRO A 125 20.89 -7.77 -6.18
CA PRO A 125 19.82 -8.23 -7.05
C PRO A 125 18.57 -8.65 -6.25
N GLY A 126 17.39 -8.16 -6.65
CA GLY A 126 16.11 -8.51 -6.00
C GLY A 126 15.84 -7.85 -4.65
N ALA A 127 16.77 -7.05 -4.10
CA ALA A 127 16.65 -6.45 -2.78
C ALA A 127 16.08 -5.02 -2.79
N GLU A 128 15.63 -4.55 -1.63
CA GLU A 128 15.43 -3.13 -1.32
C GLU A 128 16.33 -2.72 -0.14
N TRP A 129 16.68 -1.43 -0.05
CA TRP A 129 17.49 -0.87 1.03
C TRP A 129 16.85 0.42 1.55
N ALA A 130 16.86 0.61 2.86
CA ALA A 130 16.50 1.87 3.49
C ALA A 130 17.75 2.71 3.75
N SER A 131 17.64 4.03 3.69
CA SER A 131 18.70 4.93 4.15
C SER A 131 18.80 4.96 5.67
N ASP A 132 19.91 5.53 6.15
CA ASP A 132 19.99 6.07 7.51
C ASP A 132 18.91 7.17 7.70
N PRO A 133 18.47 7.44 8.94
CA PRO A 133 17.61 8.58 9.23
C PRO A 133 18.28 9.91 8.89
N VAL A 134 17.56 10.78 8.18
CA VAL A 134 17.98 12.14 7.87
C VAL A 134 17.12 13.11 8.67
N THR A 135 17.74 13.99 9.46
CA THR A 135 17.06 15.09 10.17
C THR A 135 16.49 16.10 9.16
N PHE A 136 15.23 15.88 8.80
CA PHE A 136 14.52 16.60 7.74
C PHE A 136 13.03 16.58 8.07
N VAL A 137 12.45 17.77 8.27
CA VAL A 137 11.02 17.89 8.53
C VAL A 137 10.25 17.71 7.23
N ALA A 138 9.75 16.49 7.00
CA ALA A 138 8.80 16.19 5.95
C ALA A 138 7.40 16.57 6.44
N GLU A 139 6.67 17.40 5.69
CA GLU A 139 5.30 17.81 6.02
C GLU A 139 4.30 17.13 5.10
N ARG A 140 3.17 16.63 5.64
CA ARG A 140 2.07 16.06 4.85
C ARG A 140 1.62 17.04 3.76
N GLY A 141 1.55 16.57 2.52
CA GLY A 141 1.18 17.38 1.35
C GLY A 141 2.29 18.28 0.79
N ARG A 142 3.47 18.36 1.43
CA ARG A 142 4.61 19.15 0.93
C ARG A 142 5.58 18.26 0.15
N ALA A 143 5.63 18.46 -1.18
CA ALA A 143 6.50 17.68 -2.05
C ALA A 143 7.99 17.74 -1.64
N VAL A 144 8.61 16.56 -1.58
CA VAL A 144 10.03 16.31 -1.31
C VAL A 144 10.68 15.84 -2.62
N ALA A 145 11.83 16.41 -2.93
CA ALA A 145 12.68 15.99 -4.03
C ALA A 145 13.80 15.09 -3.48
N VAL A 146 13.80 13.82 -3.87
CA VAL A 146 14.88 12.86 -3.57
C VAL A 146 15.81 12.81 -4.78
N SER A 147 17.07 13.21 -4.59
CA SER A 147 18.09 13.12 -5.64
C SER A 147 18.96 11.87 -5.44
N LEU A 148 19.06 11.01 -6.45
CA LEU A 148 19.83 9.76 -6.43
C LEU A 148 20.80 9.73 -7.61
N PHE A 149 22.11 9.72 -7.37
CA PHE A 149 23.08 9.46 -8.43
C PHE A 149 23.23 7.95 -8.61
N VAL A 150 23.06 7.46 -9.84
CA VAL A 150 23.16 6.04 -10.20
C VAL A 150 24.35 5.84 -11.15
N PRO A 151 25.59 5.63 -10.65
CA PRO A 151 26.77 5.49 -11.51
C PRO A 151 26.64 4.29 -12.45
N THR A 152 26.12 3.17 -11.94
CA THR A 152 25.89 1.93 -12.68
C THR A 152 24.54 1.34 -12.31
N ALA A 153 23.87 0.72 -13.29
CA ALA A 153 22.56 0.10 -13.11
C ALA A 153 22.50 -1.27 -13.82
N PRO A 154 21.75 -2.24 -13.29
CA PRO A 154 21.37 -3.44 -14.03
C PRO A 154 20.57 -3.11 -15.29
N ALA A 155 20.50 -4.05 -16.23
CA ALA A 155 19.75 -3.87 -17.49
C ALA A 155 18.26 -3.56 -17.26
N LEU A 156 17.67 -4.15 -16.21
CA LEU A 156 16.35 -3.80 -15.69
C LEU A 156 16.49 -3.19 -14.29
N VAL A 157 15.74 -2.13 -14.01
CA VAL A 157 15.66 -1.47 -12.70
C VAL A 157 14.20 -1.39 -12.25
N SER A 158 13.97 -1.15 -10.96
CA SER A 158 12.65 -0.81 -10.43
C SER A 158 12.18 0.55 -10.96
N VAL A 159 11.08 0.56 -11.71
CA VAL A 159 10.42 1.78 -12.22
C VAL A 159 8.93 1.69 -11.98
N HIS A 160 8.34 2.76 -11.46
CA HIS A 160 6.89 2.95 -11.44
C HIS A 160 6.49 3.94 -12.54
N PRO A 161 5.82 3.48 -13.63
CA PRO A 161 5.62 4.28 -14.84
C PRO A 161 4.42 5.25 -14.78
N VAL A 162 3.45 5.06 -13.88
CA VAL A 162 2.23 5.89 -13.79
C VAL A 162 2.33 6.86 -12.61
N ALA A 163 3.47 7.56 -12.50
CA ALA A 163 3.71 8.44 -11.36
C ALA A 163 2.77 9.65 -11.31
N LEU A 164 2.23 10.08 -12.46
CA LEU A 164 1.38 11.27 -12.64
C LEU A 164 1.97 12.56 -12.02
N THR A 165 3.27 12.53 -11.76
CA THR A 165 4.06 13.56 -11.06
C THR A 165 5.32 13.76 -11.88
N THR A 166 5.65 15.01 -12.21
CA THR A 166 6.89 15.29 -12.93
C THR A 166 8.07 15.11 -11.98
N SER A 167 8.93 14.15 -12.32
CA SER A 167 10.27 13.98 -11.78
C SER A 167 11.30 14.32 -12.87
N TYR A 168 12.58 14.30 -12.55
CA TYR A 168 13.61 14.76 -13.48
C TYR A 168 14.83 13.84 -13.52
N VAL A 169 15.53 13.84 -14.65
CA VAL A 169 16.81 13.15 -14.84
C VAL A 169 17.83 14.15 -15.37
N SER A 170 19.04 14.10 -14.82
CA SER A 170 20.14 14.99 -15.21
C SER A 170 20.88 14.53 -16.46
N GLU A 171 21.71 15.43 -16.99
CA GLU A 171 22.86 15.03 -17.80
C GLU A 171 23.80 14.09 -17.01
N PRO A 172 24.71 13.33 -17.66
CA PRO A 172 25.60 12.41 -16.98
C PRO A 172 26.45 13.06 -15.87
N GLY A 173 26.47 12.44 -14.69
CA GLY A 173 27.20 12.92 -13.52
C GLY A 173 26.36 12.99 -12.23
N SER A 174 27.06 13.22 -11.11
CA SER A 174 26.48 13.44 -9.79
C SER A 174 26.16 14.91 -9.58
N VAL A 175 24.88 15.25 -9.56
CA VAL A 175 24.36 16.61 -9.30
C VAL A 175 23.28 16.59 -8.21
N VAL A 176 23.37 15.63 -7.27
CA VAL A 176 22.38 15.45 -6.19
C VAL A 176 22.16 16.72 -5.37
N ASP A 177 23.20 17.51 -5.17
CA ASP A 177 23.16 18.73 -4.35
C ASP A 177 22.85 20.01 -5.13
N ASP A 178 22.62 19.96 -6.46
CA ASP A 178 22.27 21.15 -7.26
C ASP A 178 20.89 21.69 -6.84
N PRO A 179 20.80 22.87 -6.18
CA PRO A 179 19.52 23.41 -5.75
C PRO A 179 18.78 24.13 -6.89
N SER A 180 19.48 24.53 -7.96
CA SER A 180 18.90 25.25 -9.09
C SER A 180 18.09 24.34 -10.01
N GLY A 181 18.37 23.03 -9.99
CA GLY A 181 17.75 22.08 -10.91
C GLY A 181 18.23 22.24 -12.36
N ALA A 182 19.16 23.16 -12.66
CA ALA A 182 19.56 23.48 -14.03
C ALA A 182 20.24 22.29 -14.75
N ALA A 183 20.87 21.38 -14.00
CA ALA A 183 21.44 20.15 -14.56
C ALA A 183 20.39 19.08 -14.92
N PHE A 184 19.12 19.25 -14.51
CA PHE A 184 18.02 18.30 -14.68
C PHE A 184 17.21 18.55 -15.96
N THR A 185 17.86 18.31 -17.09
CA THR A 185 17.37 18.65 -18.44
C THR A 185 16.19 17.81 -18.93
N ARG A 186 16.00 16.58 -18.43
CA ARG A 186 14.96 15.66 -18.90
C ARG A 186 13.84 15.46 -17.86
N PRO A 187 12.65 16.07 -18.03
CA PRO A 187 11.48 15.72 -17.23
C PRO A 187 10.99 14.31 -17.58
N VAL A 188 10.49 13.59 -16.58
CA VAL A 188 9.90 12.25 -16.69
C VAL A 188 8.65 12.16 -15.81
N THR A 189 7.70 11.29 -16.15
CA THR A 189 6.47 11.05 -15.38
C THR A 189 6.46 9.66 -14.73
N SER A 190 7.63 9.21 -14.28
CA SER A 190 7.86 7.94 -13.60
C SER A 190 8.73 8.13 -12.36
N TRP A 191 8.62 7.21 -11.41
CA TRP A 191 9.58 7.09 -10.30
C TRP A 191 10.51 5.91 -10.57
N SER A 192 11.81 6.17 -10.68
CA SER A 192 12.82 5.11 -10.88
C SER A 192 13.69 4.98 -9.64
N VAL A 193 14.03 3.74 -9.26
CA VAL A 193 14.80 3.35 -8.08
C VAL A 193 14.14 3.64 -6.73
N LEU A 194 13.51 4.79 -6.53
CA LEU A 194 12.81 5.14 -5.28
C LEU A 194 11.49 4.35 -5.14
N SER A 195 11.33 3.56 -4.07
CA SER A 195 10.10 2.79 -3.76
C SER A 195 9.30 3.36 -2.58
N GLY A 196 9.91 4.15 -1.69
CA GLY A 196 9.21 4.67 -0.52
C GLY A 196 9.91 5.79 0.24
N LEU A 197 9.11 6.50 1.04
CA LEU A 197 9.53 7.39 2.12
C LEU A 197 8.91 6.89 3.42
N ASP A 198 9.73 6.69 4.45
CA ASP A 198 9.30 6.50 5.83
C ASP A 198 9.63 7.77 6.63
N VAL A 199 8.78 8.20 7.55
CA VAL A 199 9.06 9.35 8.44
C VAL A 199 8.92 8.97 9.91
N LEU A 200 9.72 9.60 10.77
CA LEU A 200 9.60 9.47 12.22
C LEU A 200 8.54 10.47 12.71
N THR A 201 7.34 9.97 13.04
CA THR A 201 6.29 10.78 13.67
C THR A 201 6.57 10.87 15.17
N PRO A 202 6.26 12.00 15.84
CA PRO A 202 6.49 12.15 17.29
C PRO A 202 5.49 11.35 18.15
N ARG A 203 4.49 10.73 17.51
CA ARG A 203 3.43 9.89 18.07
C ARG A 203 3.14 8.78 17.07
N THR A 204 2.83 7.57 17.52
CA THR A 204 2.44 6.46 16.65
C THR A 204 1.27 6.82 15.73
N GLU A 205 1.53 6.81 14.42
CA GLU A 205 0.52 6.93 13.36
C GLU A 205 0.34 5.60 12.65
N HIS A 206 -0.90 5.32 12.24
CA HIS A 206 -1.27 4.18 11.42
C HIS A 206 -1.43 4.62 9.96
N ALA A 207 -1.08 3.75 9.02
CA ALA A 207 -1.21 3.96 7.58
C ALA A 207 -2.16 2.94 6.95
N VAL A 208 -2.86 3.36 5.91
CA VAL A 208 -3.68 2.50 5.04
C VAL A 208 -2.99 2.29 3.70
N VAL A 209 -2.80 1.04 3.29
CA VAL A 209 -2.21 0.68 1.99
C VAL A 209 -3.32 0.34 1.00
N LEU A 210 -3.28 0.95 -0.17
CA LEU A 210 -4.20 0.72 -1.28
C LEU A 210 -3.50 -0.15 -2.32
N VAL A 211 -3.88 -1.42 -2.42
CA VAL A 211 -3.24 -2.42 -3.28
C VAL A 211 -4.15 -2.71 -4.47
N GLY A 212 -3.62 -2.62 -5.69
CA GLY A 212 -4.47 -2.85 -6.86
C GLY A 212 -3.83 -2.70 -8.22
N ASP A 213 -4.68 -2.55 -9.23
CA ASP A 213 -4.31 -2.42 -10.65
C ASP A 213 -4.24 -0.95 -11.12
N SER A 214 -4.46 -0.68 -12.41
CA SER A 214 -4.44 0.64 -13.04
C SER A 214 -5.44 1.63 -12.45
N ILE A 215 -6.55 1.14 -11.89
CA ILE A 215 -7.54 1.96 -11.18
C ILE A 215 -6.98 2.41 -9.83
N THR A 216 -6.17 1.57 -9.17
CA THR A 216 -5.46 1.96 -7.95
C THR A 216 -4.27 2.86 -8.25
N ASP A 217 -3.52 2.53 -9.30
CA ASP A 217 -2.39 3.29 -9.82
C ASP A 217 -2.79 4.72 -10.26
N GLY A 218 -4.02 4.86 -10.76
CA GLY A 218 -4.65 6.15 -11.05
C GLY A 218 -4.71 6.54 -12.52
N VAL A 219 -4.64 5.59 -13.45
CA VAL A 219 -4.83 5.87 -14.89
C VAL A 219 -6.15 6.63 -15.11
N GLY A 220 -6.14 7.71 -15.90
CA GLY A 220 -7.30 8.61 -16.06
C GLY A 220 -7.37 9.78 -15.06
N ALA A 221 -6.58 9.76 -13.98
CA ALA A 221 -6.40 10.90 -13.09
C ALA A 221 -5.35 11.90 -13.63
N THR A 222 -5.38 13.12 -13.09
CA THR A 222 -4.25 14.05 -13.14
C THR A 222 -3.48 14.04 -11.81
N ALA A 223 -2.37 14.78 -11.74
CA ALA A 223 -1.57 14.93 -10.52
C ALA A 223 -2.45 15.34 -9.32
N GLY A 224 -2.43 14.55 -8.25
CA GLY A 224 -3.20 14.82 -7.03
C GLY A 224 -4.71 14.55 -7.14
N THR A 225 -5.18 13.83 -8.15
CA THR A 225 -6.62 13.48 -8.30
C THR A 225 -6.89 11.98 -8.37
N ARG A 226 -5.98 11.13 -7.87
CA ARG A 226 -6.27 9.70 -7.67
C ARG A 226 -7.29 9.54 -6.54
N TRP A 227 -7.94 8.38 -6.45
CA TRP A 227 -8.77 8.09 -5.27
C TRP A 227 -7.92 7.93 -3.99
N SER A 228 -6.63 7.61 -4.10
CA SER A 228 -5.69 7.66 -2.97
C SER A 228 -5.57 9.07 -2.40
N ASP A 229 -5.50 10.07 -3.29
CA ASP A 229 -5.37 11.48 -2.92
C ASP A 229 -6.69 11.99 -2.31
N ALA A 230 -7.82 11.70 -2.96
CA ALA A 230 -9.15 12.04 -2.45
C ALA A 230 -9.55 11.29 -1.16
N LEU A 231 -8.99 10.10 -0.89
CA LEU A 231 -9.15 9.41 0.39
C LEU A 231 -8.29 10.07 1.47
N ALA A 232 -7.08 10.52 1.14
CA ALA A 232 -6.21 11.26 2.05
C ALA A 232 -6.82 12.61 2.49
N GLU A 233 -7.60 13.27 1.63
CA GLU A 233 -8.40 14.46 2.00
C GLU A 233 -9.47 14.15 3.07
N ARG A 234 -9.99 12.92 3.13
CA ARG A 234 -11.02 12.48 4.09
C ARG A 234 -10.44 11.99 5.42
N LEU A 235 -9.21 11.48 5.41
CA LEU A 235 -8.52 10.95 6.60
C LEU A 235 -7.78 12.07 7.34
N THR A 236 -8.54 12.81 8.13
CA THR A 236 -8.12 13.98 8.91
C THR A 236 -8.69 13.92 10.34
N GLY A 237 -8.22 14.81 11.23
CA GLY A 237 -8.62 14.80 12.65
C GLY A 237 -8.31 13.45 13.30
N ALA A 238 -9.22 12.92 14.11
CA ALA A 238 -9.04 11.63 14.79
C ALA A 238 -8.85 10.41 13.85
N LEU A 239 -9.20 10.54 12.57
CA LEU A 239 -9.01 9.49 11.56
C LEU A 239 -7.76 9.72 10.68
N THR A 240 -6.85 10.61 11.08
CA THR A 240 -5.63 10.89 10.29
C THR A 240 -4.79 9.64 10.13
N MET A 241 -4.53 9.28 8.87
CA MET A 241 -3.66 8.18 8.46
C MET A 241 -2.95 8.57 7.16
N PRO A 242 -1.69 8.19 6.92
CA PRO A 242 -1.10 8.20 5.59
C PRO A 242 -1.83 7.22 4.66
N VAL A 243 -2.09 7.64 3.43
CA VAL A 243 -2.66 6.78 2.38
C VAL A 243 -1.56 6.41 1.39
N LEU A 244 -1.23 5.13 1.34
CA LEU A 244 -0.08 4.62 0.60
C LEU A 244 -0.55 3.88 -0.64
N ASN A 245 -0.11 4.32 -1.82
CA ASN A 245 -0.56 3.76 -3.09
C ASN A 245 0.40 2.66 -3.59
N ALA A 246 -0.10 1.43 -3.58
CA ALA A 246 0.55 0.22 -4.10
C ALA A 246 -0.19 -0.31 -5.34
N GLY A 247 -0.67 0.60 -6.19
CA GLY A 247 -1.20 0.30 -7.51
C GLY A 247 -0.11 -0.09 -8.52
N ILE A 248 -0.45 -0.98 -9.44
CA ILE A 248 0.38 -1.34 -10.61
C ILE A 248 -0.54 -1.43 -11.83
N SER A 249 -0.34 -0.59 -12.83
CA SER A 249 -1.14 -0.63 -14.06
C SER A 249 -1.11 -1.99 -14.76
N ALA A 250 -2.29 -2.44 -15.22
CA ALA A 250 -2.55 -3.77 -15.79
C ALA A 250 -2.25 -4.98 -14.88
N ASN A 251 -2.01 -4.78 -13.58
CA ASN A 251 -1.71 -5.88 -12.66
C ASN A 251 -2.88 -6.85 -12.50
N GLN A 252 -2.53 -8.11 -12.28
CA GLN A 252 -3.47 -9.22 -12.11
C GLN A 252 -3.27 -9.85 -10.74
N LEU A 253 -4.37 -10.21 -10.09
CA LEU A 253 -4.39 -10.87 -8.80
C LEU A 253 -3.73 -12.26 -8.85
N VAL A 254 -3.99 -13.02 -9.91
CA VAL A 254 -3.58 -14.43 -10.03
C VAL A 254 -2.22 -14.57 -10.72
N ALA A 255 -2.03 -13.91 -11.87
CA ALA A 255 -0.86 -14.15 -12.73
C ALA A 255 0.25 -13.09 -12.65
N GLY A 256 -0.07 -11.85 -12.24
CA GLY A 256 0.88 -10.73 -12.24
C GLY A 256 1.37 -10.31 -13.62
N VAL A 257 0.50 -9.68 -14.41
CA VAL A 257 0.91 -9.00 -15.64
C VAL A 257 1.45 -7.60 -15.31
N SER A 258 2.42 -7.12 -16.09
CA SER A 258 3.19 -5.86 -15.92
C SER A 258 4.03 -5.74 -14.63
N GLY A 259 3.72 -6.49 -13.59
CA GLY A 259 4.49 -6.64 -12.37
C GLY A 259 3.96 -7.82 -11.54
N PRO A 260 4.64 -8.23 -10.45
CA PRO A 260 4.24 -9.36 -9.63
C PRO A 260 2.78 -9.24 -9.15
N PRO A 261 2.05 -10.37 -8.98
CA PRO A 261 0.71 -10.32 -8.40
C PRO A 261 0.78 -9.85 -6.94
N PRO A 262 -0.30 -9.23 -6.39
CA PRO A 262 -0.34 -8.70 -5.02
C PRO A 262 0.26 -9.63 -3.95
N ALA A 263 0.00 -10.94 -4.02
CA ALA A 263 0.54 -11.91 -3.07
C ALA A 263 2.08 -12.01 -3.08
N GLN A 264 2.74 -11.83 -4.22
CA GLN A 264 4.21 -11.85 -4.33
C GLN A 264 4.87 -10.52 -3.94
N ARG A 265 4.08 -9.46 -3.75
CA ARG A 265 4.54 -8.12 -3.32
C ARG A 265 4.00 -7.70 -1.96
N TYR A 266 3.25 -8.58 -1.30
CA TYR A 266 2.64 -8.36 0.00
C TYR A 266 3.65 -7.93 1.09
N ALA A 267 4.84 -8.55 1.15
CA ALA A 267 5.88 -8.16 2.11
C ALA A 267 6.31 -6.69 1.90
N THR A 268 6.76 -6.34 0.70
CA THR A 268 7.29 -5.01 0.38
C THR A 268 6.22 -3.90 0.41
N ASP A 269 5.00 -4.21 -0.04
CA ASP A 269 3.93 -3.22 -0.18
C ASP A 269 3.09 -3.06 1.10
N VAL A 270 3.06 -4.06 1.99
CA VAL A 270 2.22 -4.07 3.21
C VAL A 270 3.03 -4.41 4.46
N ALA A 271 3.52 -5.65 4.61
CA ALA A 271 4.00 -6.13 5.91
C ALA A 271 5.27 -5.42 6.41
N ASP A 272 6.17 -5.05 5.50
CA ASP A 272 7.43 -4.34 5.79
C ASP A 272 7.27 -2.80 5.79
N VAL A 273 6.02 -2.31 5.68
CA VAL A 273 5.68 -0.89 5.68
C VAL A 273 5.39 -0.43 7.12
N PRO A 274 6.21 0.48 7.69
CA PRO A 274 6.03 0.92 9.07
C PRO A 274 4.65 1.55 9.28
N GLY A 275 3.97 1.15 10.36
CA GLY A 275 2.64 1.63 10.72
C GLY A 275 1.49 1.18 9.81
N ALA A 276 1.71 0.35 8.78
CA ALA A 276 0.62 -0.18 7.96
C ALA A 276 -0.29 -1.12 8.77
N THR A 277 -1.57 -0.76 8.91
CA THR A 277 -2.55 -1.52 9.72
C THR A 277 -3.82 -1.86 8.97
N ASP A 278 -4.24 -1.01 8.03
CA ASP A 278 -5.38 -1.26 7.16
C ASP A 278 -4.91 -1.47 5.70
N VAL A 279 -5.54 -2.39 4.97
CA VAL A 279 -5.28 -2.67 3.55
C VAL A 279 -6.60 -2.60 2.78
N VAL A 280 -6.65 -1.84 1.69
CA VAL A 280 -7.78 -1.84 0.74
C VAL A 280 -7.32 -2.51 -0.54
N LEU A 281 -7.95 -3.62 -0.92
CA LEU A 281 -7.63 -4.38 -2.13
C LEU A 281 -8.65 -4.06 -3.24
N HIS A 282 -8.19 -3.43 -4.33
CA HIS A 282 -8.97 -3.14 -5.53
C HIS A 282 -8.27 -3.67 -6.79
N ILE A 283 -8.64 -4.90 -7.16
CA ILE A 283 -7.96 -5.72 -8.16
C ILE A 283 -8.97 -6.66 -8.84
N GLY A 284 -8.63 -7.18 -10.01
CA GLY A 284 -9.32 -8.32 -10.63
C GLY A 284 -9.94 -8.01 -12.00
N THR A 285 -10.09 -6.75 -12.39
CA THR A 285 -10.62 -6.40 -13.72
C THR A 285 -9.74 -6.96 -14.85
N ASN A 286 -8.42 -6.95 -14.68
CA ASN A 286 -7.45 -7.48 -15.64
C ASN A 286 -7.44 -9.02 -15.69
N ASP A 287 -7.64 -9.70 -14.55
CA ASP A 287 -7.76 -11.16 -14.50
C ASP A 287 -8.96 -11.62 -15.32
N LEU A 288 -10.11 -10.96 -15.12
CA LEU A 288 -11.35 -11.23 -15.83
C LEU A 288 -11.25 -10.93 -17.33
N ALA A 289 -10.64 -9.79 -17.71
CA ALA A 289 -10.37 -9.46 -19.11
C ALA A 289 -9.37 -10.43 -19.78
N ALA A 290 -8.47 -11.03 -19.01
CA ALA A 290 -7.59 -12.12 -19.46
C ALA A 290 -8.26 -13.51 -19.47
N GLY A 291 -9.57 -13.58 -19.22
CA GLY A 291 -10.36 -14.81 -19.30
C GLY A 291 -10.35 -15.68 -18.05
N ARG A 292 -9.88 -15.17 -16.90
CA ARG A 292 -10.01 -15.87 -15.61
C ARG A 292 -11.48 -15.96 -15.19
N SER A 293 -11.83 -17.08 -14.57
CA SER A 293 -13.15 -17.29 -14.00
C SER A 293 -13.35 -16.48 -12.72
N ALA A 294 -14.60 -16.16 -12.39
CA ALA A 294 -14.95 -15.55 -11.12
C ALA A 294 -14.46 -16.39 -9.93
N GLY A 295 -14.44 -17.73 -10.03
CA GLY A 295 -13.94 -18.61 -8.98
C GLY A 295 -12.44 -18.48 -8.71
N GLU A 296 -11.62 -18.29 -9.75
CA GLU A 296 -10.18 -18.02 -9.58
C GLU A 296 -9.95 -16.66 -8.91
N VAL A 297 -10.72 -15.63 -9.31
CA VAL A 297 -10.60 -14.28 -8.74
C VAL A 297 -11.08 -14.26 -7.28
N THR A 298 -12.23 -14.85 -6.94
CA THR A 298 -12.72 -14.88 -5.55
C THR A 298 -11.81 -15.68 -4.64
N ALA A 299 -11.27 -16.83 -5.10
CA ALA A 299 -10.28 -17.60 -4.35
C ALA A 299 -8.98 -16.80 -4.11
N GLY A 300 -8.51 -16.03 -5.10
CA GLY A 300 -7.37 -15.12 -4.94
C GLY A 300 -7.64 -13.98 -3.94
N LEU A 301 -8.84 -13.40 -3.96
CA LEU A 301 -9.24 -12.30 -3.06
C LEU A 301 -9.31 -12.80 -1.61
N ALA A 302 -9.95 -13.95 -1.39
CA ALA A 302 -10.00 -14.63 -0.10
C ALA A 302 -8.59 -14.96 0.40
N GLY A 303 -7.76 -15.63 -0.40
CA GLY A 303 -6.41 -16.03 0.00
C GLY A 303 -5.48 -14.87 0.35
N TYR A 304 -5.60 -13.72 -0.33
CA TYR A 304 -4.88 -12.50 0.04
C TYR A 304 -5.39 -11.91 1.37
N ALA A 305 -6.72 -11.83 1.54
CA ALA A 305 -7.32 -11.27 2.76
C ALA A 305 -7.05 -12.14 4.00
N ASP A 306 -7.16 -13.46 3.88
CA ASP A 306 -6.85 -14.42 4.93
C ASP A 306 -5.37 -14.33 5.34
N ARG A 307 -4.45 -14.17 4.38
CA ARG A 307 -3.02 -13.95 4.66
C ARG A 307 -2.78 -12.64 5.42
N ALA A 308 -3.34 -11.54 4.94
CA ALA A 308 -3.11 -10.23 5.54
C ALA A 308 -3.73 -10.11 6.95
N ARG A 309 -4.87 -10.77 7.20
CA ARG A 309 -5.46 -10.91 8.55
C ARG A 309 -4.64 -11.80 9.46
N ALA A 310 -4.04 -12.88 8.94
CA ALA A 310 -3.15 -13.74 9.73
C ALA A 310 -1.89 -13.01 10.20
N ASP A 311 -1.39 -12.04 9.41
CA ASP A 311 -0.28 -11.15 9.76
C ASP A 311 -0.74 -9.92 10.60
N GLY A 312 -2.02 -9.84 10.96
CA GLY A 312 -2.56 -8.83 11.90
C GLY A 312 -3.13 -7.55 11.27
N HIS A 313 -3.14 -7.44 9.94
CA HIS A 313 -3.72 -6.28 9.25
C HIS A 313 -5.23 -6.43 9.08
N ARG A 314 -5.94 -5.30 9.04
CA ARG A 314 -7.36 -5.24 8.70
C ARG A 314 -7.53 -5.08 7.20
N VAL A 315 -8.37 -5.89 6.59
CA VAL A 315 -8.48 -5.97 5.13
C VAL A 315 -9.86 -5.55 4.66
N PHE A 316 -9.91 -4.69 3.65
CA PHE A 316 -11.13 -4.27 2.99
C PHE A 316 -11.06 -4.67 1.52
N LEU A 317 -11.97 -5.54 1.10
CA LEU A 317 -12.15 -5.85 -0.31
C LEU A 317 -13.03 -4.79 -0.97
N THR A 318 -13.00 -4.72 -2.30
CA THR A 318 -13.83 -3.78 -3.07
C THR A 318 -14.47 -4.48 -4.25
N THR A 319 -15.69 -4.09 -4.61
CA THR A 319 -16.33 -4.58 -5.84
C THR A 319 -15.59 -4.05 -7.07
N ILE A 320 -15.41 -4.90 -8.07
CA ILE A 320 -14.79 -4.55 -9.35
C ILE A 320 -15.71 -3.58 -10.08
N THR A 321 -15.18 -2.43 -10.48
CA THR A 321 -15.92 -1.36 -11.18
C THR A 321 -16.52 -1.85 -12.50
N PRO A 322 -17.60 -1.20 -12.99
CA PRO A 322 -18.14 -1.52 -14.29
C PRO A 322 -17.23 -1.04 -15.42
N SER A 323 -17.22 -1.77 -16.53
CA SER A 323 -16.49 -1.42 -17.74
C SER A 323 -17.15 -2.09 -18.94
N ASN A 324 -17.28 -1.34 -20.04
CA ASN A 324 -17.72 -1.84 -21.34
C ASN A 324 -16.56 -1.89 -22.36
N ALA A 325 -15.32 -1.63 -21.93
CA ALA A 325 -14.15 -1.54 -22.79
C ALA A 325 -13.63 -2.93 -23.21
N GLY A 326 -13.77 -3.27 -24.49
CA GLY A 326 -13.14 -4.46 -25.09
C GLY A 326 -13.34 -5.74 -24.28
N ALA A 327 -12.22 -6.37 -23.89
CA ALA A 327 -12.24 -7.62 -23.12
C ALA A 327 -12.83 -7.48 -21.70
N HIS A 328 -12.74 -6.29 -21.07
CA HIS A 328 -13.38 -6.03 -19.77
C HIS A 328 -14.92 -6.03 -19.94
N GLY A 329 -15.43 -5.42 -21.01
CA GLY A 329 -16.85 -5.46 -21.37
C GLY A 329 -17.37 -6.87 -21.63
N LEU A 330 -16.59 -7.71 -22.31
CA LEU A 330 -16.92 -9.14 -22.51
C LEU A 330 -16.96 -9.94 -21.18
N ALA A 331 -16.23 -9.48 -20.16
CA ALA A 331 -16.15 -10.15 -18.86
C ALA A 331 -17.26 -9.74 -17.84
N THR A 332 -18.21 -8.88 -18.24
CA THR A 332 -19.34 -8.38 -17.43
C THR A 332 -19.99 -9.45 -16.55
N ALA A 333 -20.32 -10.63 -17.09
CA ALA A 333 -20.97 -11.71 -16.35
C ALA A 333 -20.07 -12.34 -15.27
N GLN A 334 -18.76 -12.43 -15.49
CA GLN A 334 -17.80 -12.91 -14.49
C GLN A 334 -17.60 -11.85 -13.40
N ARG A 335 -17.49 -10.56 -13.78
CA ARG A 335 -17.46 -9.43 -12.84
C ARG A 335 -18.67 -9.44 -11.92
N ASP A 336 -19.87 -9.70 -12.46
CA ASP A 336 -21.10 -9.76 -11.66
C ASP A 336 -21.15 -10.96 -10.72
N ALA A 337 -20.54 -12.08 -11.08
CA ALA A 337 -20.37 -13.21 -10.17
C ALA A 337 -19.40 -12.88 -9.03
N VAL A 338 -18.24 -12.26 -9.31
CA VAL A 338 -17.28 -11.79 -8.28
C VAL A 338 -17.93 -10.74 -7.37
N ASN A 339 -18.61 -9.75 -7.94
CA ASN A 339 -19.27 -8.67 -7.19
C ASN A 339 -20.46 -9.15 -6.37
N ARG A 340 -21.15 -10.24 -6.79
CA ARG A 340 -22.16 -10.89 -5.95
C ARG A 340 -21.51 -11.55 -4.74
N TRP A 341 -20.49 -12.38 -4.97
CA TRP A 341 -19.73 -13.05 -3.91
C TRP A 341 -19.15 -12.05 -2.90
N LEU A 342 -18.55 -10.96 -3.37
CA LEU A 342 -18.03 -9.89 -2.50
C LEU A 342 -19.11 -9.31 -1.57
N ARG A 343 -20.33 -9.08 -2.08
CA ARG A 343 -21.44 -8.54 -1.28
C ARG A 343 -22.06 -9.56 -0.32
N THR A 344 -22.03 -10.86 -0.63
CA THR A 344 -22.69 -11.90 0.19
C THR A 344 -21.74 -12.65 1.13
N GLU A 345 -20.49 -12.83 0.73
CA GLU A 345 -19.51 -13.72 1.36
C GLU A 345 -18.17 -13.03 1.66
N GLY A 346 -17.82 -11.95 0.94
CA GLY A 346 -16.52 -11.28 1.11
C GLY A 346 -16.22 -10.81 2.55
N ALA A 347 -17.25 -10.44 3.31
CA ALA A 347 -17.13 -10.06 4.73
C ALA A 347 -16.82 -11.24 5.68
N ALA A 348 -16.82 -12.49 5.21
CA ALA A 348 -16.31 -13.64 5.98
C ALA A 348 -14.78 -13.74 5.93
N HIS A 349 -14.15 -13.20 4.87
CA HIS A 349 -12.71 -13.20 4.64
C HIS A 349 -12.03 -11.86 4.97
N ALA A 350 -12.80 -10.80 5.17
CA ALA A 350 -12.30 -9.43 5.26
C ALA A 350 -13.04 -8.62 6.35
N ASP A 351 -12.38 -7.58 6.87
CA ASP A 351 -12.92 -6.62 7.85
C ASP A 351 -13.98 -5.70 7.26
N GLY A 352 -14.11 -5.68 5.94
CA GLY A 352 -15.23 -5.08 5.22
C GLY A 352 -15.16 -5.23 3.72
N VAL A 353 -16.22 -4.77 3.06
CA VAL A 353 -16.31 -4.66 1.60
C VAL A 353 -16.86 -3.28 1.26
N PHE A 354 -16.20 -2.54 0.39
CA PHE A 354 -16.69 -1.26 -0.13
C PHE A 354 -17.25 -1.43 -1.55
N ASP A 355 -18.45 -0.92 -1.80
CA ASP A 355 -19.14 -1.11 -3.09
C ASP A 355 -18.74 -0.05 -4.12
N PHE A 356 -17.48 -0.13 -4.55
CA PHE A 356 -16.89 0.72 -5.60
C PHE A 356 -17.68 0.63 -6.92
N ALA A 357 -18.21 -0.54 -7.28
CA ALA A 357 -19.03 -0.72 -8.48
C ALA A 357 -20.32 0.11 -8.43
N ALA A 358 -21.06 0.07 -7.32
CA ALA A 358 -22.28 0.86 -7.15
C ALA A 358 -22.00 2.37 -7.09
N ALA A 359 -20.84 2.77 -6.57
CA ALA A 359 -20.44 4.18 -6.45
C ALA A 359 -20.24 4.89 -7.81
N VAL A 360 -19.92 4.16 -8.88
CA VAL A 360 -19.57 4.76 -10.18
C VAL A 360 -20.34 4.21 -11.40
N ALA A 361 -21.25 3.26 -11.19
CA ALA A 361 -22.11 2.73 -12.25
C ALA A 361 -23.07 3.78 -12.83
N ASP A 362 -23.37 3.68 -14.11
CA ASP A 362 -24.47 4.42 -14.72
C ASP A 362 -25.82 3.90 -14.17
N PRO A 363 -26.67 4.76 -13.56
CA PRO A 363 -27.97 4.33 -13.02
C PRO A 363 -28.93 3.76 -14.07
N SER A 364 -28.73 4.05 -15.36
CA SER A 364 -29.52 3.53 -16.47
C SER A 364 -28.93 2.26 -17.10
N ASP A 365 -27.64 1.99 -16.90
CA ASP A 365 -26.93 0.81 -17.40
C ASP A 365 -25.75 0.44 -16.47
N PRO A 366 -25.98 -0.37 -15.43
CA PRO A 366 -24.93 -0.72 -14.46
C PRO A 366 -23.82 -1.61 -15.04
N THR A 367 -23.82 -1.91 -16.34
CA THR A 367 -22.68 -2.57 -16.99
C THR A 367 -21.51 -1.61 -17.25
N ARG A 368 -21.75 -0.29 -17.32
CA ARG A 368 -20.75 0.75 -17.61
C ARG A 368 -20.58 1.79 -16.49
N LEU A 369 -19.49 2.56 -16.57
CA LEU A 369 -19.31 3.78 -15.76
C LEU A 369 -20.37 4.83 -16.13
N ALA A 370 -20.82 5.62 -15.14
CA ALA A 370 -21.61 6.81 -15.43
C ALA A 370 -20.75 7.82 -16.20
N ALA A 371 -21.35 8.55 -17.16
CA ALA A 371 -20.61 9.43 -18.08
C ALA A 371 -19.78 10.54 -17.39
N ALA A 372 -20.14 10.95 -16.16
CA ALA A 372 -19.35 11.91 -15.38
C ALA A 372 -18.10 11.29 -14.71
N TYR A 373 -18.08 9.97 -14.56
CA TYR A 373 -17.05 9.20 -13.88
C TYR A 373 -16.11 8.44 -14.82
N ASP A 374 -16.46 8.31 -16.10
CA ASP A 374 -15.60 7.76 -17.15
C ASP A 374 -14.53 8.80 -17.59
N SER A 375 -13.28 8.36 -17.75
CA SER A 375 -12.20 9.17 -18.34
C SER A 375 -12.31 9.32 -19.86
N GLY A 376 -13.17 8.52 -20.49
CA GLY A 376 -13.46 8.50 -21.92
C GLY A 376 -13.09 7.19 -22.62
N ASP A 377 -12.59 6.19 -21.87
CA ASP A 377 -12.18 4.88 -22.41
C ASP A 377 -13.09 3.71 -21.98
N GLY A 378 -14.09 3.95 -21.11
CA GLY A 378 -15.02 2.94 -20.63
C GLY A 378 -14.45 1.98 -19.59
N LEU A 379 -13.29 2.28 -18.99
CA LEU A 379 -12.63 1.46 -17.95
C LEU A 379 -12.06 2.30 -16.81
N HIS A 380 -11.30 3.33 -17.13
CA HIS A 380 -10.59 4.16 -16.17
C HIS A 380 -11.41 5.39 -15.78
N LEU A 381 -11.26 5.81 -14.53
CA LEU A 381 -12.11 6.84 -13.98
C LEU A 381 -11.58 8.25 -14.24
N SER A 382 -12.51 9.19 -14.42
CA SER A 382 -12.23 10.62 -14.34
C SER A 382 -11.86 11.02 -12.91
N PRO A 383 -11.28 12.21 -12.70
CA PRO A 383 -11.08 12.79 -11.36
C PRO A 383 -12.36 12.84 -10.50
N ALA A 384 -13.55 12.96 -11.12
CA ALA A 384 -14.82 12.90 -10.40
C ALA A 384 -15.19 11.46 -10.00
N GLY A 385 -14.93 10.48 -10.87
CA GLY A 385 -15.09 9.06 -10.55
C GLY A 385 -14.16 8.59 -9.44
N TYR A 386 -12.90 9.04 -9.45
CA TYR A 386 -11.95 8.75 -8.38
C TYR A 386 -12.36 9.33 -7.02
N ARG A 387 -12.95 10.53 -6.99
CA ARG A 387 -13.58 11.07 -5.76
C ARG A 387 -14.79 10.24 -5.31
N ALA A 388 -15.58 9.68 -6.23
CA ALA A 388 -16.70 8.80 -5.89
C ALA A 388 -16.21 7.47 -5.28
N LEU A 389 -15.16 6.85 -5.83
CA LEU A 389 -14.50 5.68 -5.21
C LEU A 389 -13.96 6.00 -3.82
N ALA A 390 -13.24 7.12 -3.68
CA ALA A 390 -12.75 7.57 -2.39
C ALA A 390 -13.91 7.77 -1.40
N GLY A 391 -15.03 8.36 -1.83
CA GLY A 391 -16.24 8.57 -1.03
C GLY A 391 -16.95 7.28 -0.59
N ALA A 392 -16.84 6.19 -1.37
CA ALA A 392 -17.41 4.88 -1.05
C ALA A 392 -16.67 4.13 0.08
N VAL A 393 -15.46 4.58 0.45
CA VAL A 393 -14.75 4.08 1.64
C VAL A 393 -15.42 4.63 2.89
N ASP A 394 -15.90 3.75 3.76
CA ASP A 394 -16.32 4.14 5.12
C ASP A 394 -15.08 4.31 6.00
N VAL A 395 -14.60 5.54 6.11
CA VAL A 395 -13.40 5.89 6.89
C VAL A 395 -13.56 5.62 8.38
N GLY A 396 -14.79 5.56 8.90
CA GLY A 396 -15.06 5.18 10.29
C GLY A 396 -14.81 3.70 10.57
N ARG A 397 -14.60 2.89 9.52
CA ARG A 397 -14.19 1.49 9.64
C ARG A 397 -12.69 1.27 9.62
N LEU A 398 -11.86 2.22 9.19
CA LEU A 398 -10.39 2.10 9.27
C LEU A 398 -9.93 2.24 10.72
N THR A 399 -8.69 1.86 11.04
CA THR A 399 -8.20 1.95 12.43
C THR A 399 -8.07 3.39 12.94
N GLY A 400 -7.79 4.35 12.06
CA GLY A 400 -7.32 5.68 12.46
C GLY A 400 -5.97 5.60 13.18
N SER A 401 -5.39 6.76 13.52
CA SER A 401 -4.15 6.78 14.31
C SER A 401 -4.47 6.91 15.81
N PRO A 402 -4.06 5.97 16.67
CA PRO A 402 -4.53 5.88 18.07
C PRO A 402 -3.95 6.94 19.00
N CYS A 403 -2.91 7.65 18.56
CA CYS A 403 -2.04 8.46 19.42
C CYS A 403 -1.87 9.92 18.97
N LEU A 404 -2.66 10.38 17.99
CA LEU A 404 -2.51 11.69 17.34
C LEU A 404 -2.35 12.84 18.34
N ALA A 405 -1.34 13.67 18.09
CA ALA A 405 -1.19 14.96 18.77
C ALA A 405 -2.20 15.97 18.22
N GLU A 406 -2.58 16.96 19.02
CA GLU A 406 -3.65 17.90 18.67
C GLU A 406 -3.27 18.92 17.58
N ASP A 407 -1.98 19.14 17.27
CA ASP A 407 -1.57 20.11 16.23
C ASP A 407 -0.16 19.86 15.63
N ALA A 408 -0.01 20.12 14.33
CA ALA A 408 1.26 20.14 13.60
C ALA A 408 2.26 21.19 14.13
N ALA A 409 1.79 22.23 14.82
CA ALA A 409 2.64 23.18 15.53
C ALA A 409 3.52 22.51 16.61
N GLN A 410 3.01 21.46 17.27
CA GLN A 410 3.77 20.72 18.29
C GLN A 410 4.94 19.93 17.68
N VAL A 411 4.76 19.37 16.48
CA VAL A 411 5.84 18.63 15.77
C VAL A 411 7.04 19.54 15.50
N ARG A 412 6.79 20.77 15.04
CA ARG A 412 7.85 21.78 14.82
C ARG A 412 8.52 22.24 16.12
N ALA A 413 7.79 22.28 17.24
CA ALA A 413 8.34 22.60 18.56
C ALA A 413 9.16 21.44 19.18
N SER A 414 8.90 20.19 18.77
CA SER A 414 9.69 19.01 19.17
C SER A 414 11.00 18.91 18.39
N ALA A 415 11.01 19.24 17.10
CA ALA A 415 12.22 19.23 16.26
C ALA A 415 13.20 20.39 16.54
N ALA A 416 12.82 21.35 17.39
CA ALA A 416 13.62 22.51 17.78
C ALA A 416 14.31 22.35 19.15
N ARG A 417 14.33 21.15 19.71
CA ARG A 417 14.99 20.77 20.97
C ARG A 417 16.05 19.71 20.69
#